data_AF-A0A1I2VRF4-F1
#
_entry.id   AF-A0A1I2VRF4-F1
#
_cell.length_a   1.000
_cell.length_b   1.000
_cell.length_c   1.000
_cell.angle_alpha   90.00
_cell.angle_beta   90.00
_cell.angle_gamma   90.00
#
_symmetry.space_group_name_H-M   'P 1'
#
loop_
_entity.id
_entity.type
_entity.pdbx_description
1 polymer ?
#
loop_
_entity_poly.entity_id
_entity_poly.type
_entity_poly.pdbx_seq_one_letter_code
_entity_poly.pdbx_strand_id
1 'polypeptide(L)'
;MENTISALIKGYLDTGNEECFEELLKRFSPLIKAYARKLYYLEYEDSLQELSLALYEAVRKIPSADDEYGCISYINRSVVNRFTKLYHNSVEIQNIQAHSVSLDASDNRDCQHDYETDNCISLVDLESALKSKLPIERKILYLLMLGYSDKEIAAKLGYTRQYVNRLKKRIWNMDSPR
;
A
#
# COMPACT_ATOMS: atom_id res chain seq x y z
N MET A 1 35.91 -21.34 3.81
CA MET A 1 36.43 -20.50 4.91
C MET A 1 35.40 -19.42 5.14
N GLU A 2 34.84 -19.30 6.34
CA GLU A 2 33.98 -18.17 6.67
C GLU A 2 34.86 -16.91 6.72
N ASN A 3 34.61 -15.96 5.80
CA ASN A 3 35.30 -14.67 5.84
C ASN A 3 34.89 -13.94 7.12
N THR A 4 35.80 -13.23 7.77
CA THR A 4 35.48 -12.40 8.94
C THR A 4 34.65 -11.18 8.52
N ILE A 5 33.92 -10.56 9.46
CA ILE A 5 33.13 -9.34 9.20
C ILE A 5 34.04 -8.22 8.70
N SER A 6 35.20 -8.05 9.33
CA SER A 6 36.27 -7.13 8.92
C SER A 6 36.69 -7.36 7.46
N ALA A 7 36.92 -8.61 7.06
CA ALA A 7 37.32 -8.94 5.69
C ALA A 7 36.21 -8.63 4.67
N LEU A 8 34.95 -8.89 5.01
CA LEU A 8 33.80 -8.57 4.17
C LEU A 8 33.62 -7.05 4.01
N ILE A 9 33.80 -6.29 5.09
CA ILE A 9 33.75 -4.81 5.05
C ILE A 9 34.86 -4.26 4.17
N LYS A 10 36.11 -4.70 4.36
CA LYS A 10 37.25 -4.28 3.52
C LYS A 10 37.01 -4.63 2.05
N GLY A 11 36.60 -5.88 1.79
CA GLY A 11 36.26 -6.33 0.44
C GLY A 11 35.20 -5.44 -0.21
N TYR A 12 34.14 -5.10 0.51
CA TYR A 12 33.10 -4.19 0.02
C TYR A 12 33.63 -2.78 -0.24
N LEU A 13 34.41 -2.21 0.68
CA LEU A 13 34.95 -0.84 0.57
C LEU A 13 35.98 -0.71 -0.58
N ASP A 14 36.81 -1.72 -0.80
CA ASP A 14 37.88 -1.69 -1.80
C ASP A 14 37.37 -1.99 -3.22
N THR A 15 36.42 -2.93 -3.35
CA THR A 15 35.99 -3.44 -4.66
C THR A 15 34.60 -2.97 -5.08
N GLY A 16 33.77 -2.52 -4.13
CA GLY A 16 32.35 -2.27 -4.37
C GLY A 16 31.53 -3.53 -4.66
N ASN A 17 32.09 -4.74 -4.43
CA ASN A 17 31.40 -5.99 -4.70
C ASN A 17 30.17 -6.17 -3.80
N GLU A 18 28.98 -6.14 -4.39
CA GLU A 18 27.71 -6.29 -3.68
C GLU A 18 27.59 -7.63 -2.95
N GLU A 19 28.23 -8.69 -3.43
CA GLU A 19 28.23 -10.00 -2.76
C GLU A 19 28.80 -9.92 -1.33
N CYS A 20 29.80 -9.07 -1.10
CA CYS A 20 30.36 -8.84 0.23
C CYS A 20 29.32 -8.22 1.17
N PHE A 21 28.53 -7.29 0.65
CA PHE A 21 27.46 -6.65 1.41
C PHE A 21 26.28 -7.59 1.65
N GLU A 22 25.89 -8.38 0.66
CA GLU A 22 24.84 -9.39 0.82
C GLU A 22 25.18 -10.40 1.91
N GLU A 23 26.45 -10.83 2.00
CA GLU A 23 26.92 -11.73 3.04
C GLU A 23 26.88 -11.06 4.44
N LEU A 24 27.27 -9.78 4.53
CA LEU A 24 27.10 -9.01 5.76
C LEU A 24 25.62 -8.92 6.16
N LEU A 25 24.74 -8.63 5.20
CA LEU A 25 23.31 -8.53 5.44
C LEU A 25 22.71 -9.86 5.93
N LYS A 26 23.14 -10.99 5.36
CA LYS A 26 22.74 -12.34 5.84
C LYS A 26 23.16 -12.56 7.28
N ARG A 27 24.40 -12.20 7.65
CA ARG A 27 24.94 -12.40 9.01
C ARG A 27 24.28 -11.50 10.07
N PHE A 28 23.97 -10.26 9.71
CA PHE A 28 23.26 -9.33 10.60
C PHE A 28 21.73 -9.43 10.50
N SER A 29 21.19 -10.27 9.60
CA SER A 29 19.75 -10.50 9.45
C SER A 29 19.04 -10.88 10.76
N PRO A 30 19.59 -11.75 11.64
CA PRO A 30 18.95 -12.06 12.91
C PRO A 30 18.77 -10.83 13.80
N LEU A 31 19.78 -9.95 13.86
CA LEU A 31 19.74 -8.69 14.61
C LEU A 31 18.68 -7.74 14.03
N ILE A 32 18.72 -7.53 12.71
CA ILE A 32 17.78 -6.66 12.00
C ILE A 32 16.35 -7.15 12.22
N LYS A 33 16.08 -8.43 12.01
CA LYS A 33 14.75 -9.04 12.22
C LYS A 33 14.31 -8.94 13.69
N ALA A 34 15.23 -9.07 14.65
CA ALA A 34 14.90 -8.94 16.06
C ALA A 34 14.46 -7.52 16.44
N TYR A 35 15.09 -6.49 15.88
CA TYR A 35 14.70 -5.09 16.13
C TYR A 35 13.53 -4.62 15.28
N ALA A 36 13.40 -5.09 14.04
CA ALA A 36 12.26 -4.79 13.18
C ALA A 36 10.94 -5.23 13.83
N ARG A 37 10.90 -6.43 14.43
CA ARG A 37 9.71 -6.92 15.17
C ARG A 37 9.33 -6.06 16.38
N LYS A 38 10.25 -5.24 16.91
CA LYS A 38 9.97 -4.34 18.04
C LYS A 38 9.40 -3.00 17.59
N LEU A 39 9.48 -2.67 16.29
CA LEU A 39 8.90 -1.46 15.70
C LEU A 39 7.45 -1.72 15.28
N TYR A 40 6.54 -1.83 16.25
CA TYR A 40 5.16 -2.25 16.00
C TYR A 40 4.25 -1.18 15.34
N TYR A 41 4.71 0.07 15.27
CA TYR A 41 4.02 1.18 14.59
C TYR A 41 4.47 1.41 13.15
N LEU A 42 5.54 0.73 12.73
CA LEU A 42 6.03 0.76 11.37
C LEU A 42 5.75 -0.62 10.77
N GLU A 43 5.42 -0.67 9.48
CA GLU A 43 5.24 -1.97 8.84
C GLU A 43 6.53 -2.78 8.94
N TYR A 44 6.40 -4.10 9.05
CA TYR A 44 7.55 -4.96 9.27
C TYR A 44 8.53 -4.91 8.09
N GLU A 45 8.03 -4.80 6.86
CA GLU A 45 8.86 -4.67 5.65
C GLU A 45 9.63 -3.34 5.64
N ASP A 46 8.96 -2.23 5.95
CA ASP A 46 9.61 -0.92 6.11
C ASP A 46 10.67 -0.94 7.20
N SER A 47 10.36 -1.56 8.34
CA SER A 47 11.29 -1.72 9.46
C SER A 47 12.53 -2.52 9.06
N LEU A 48 12.38 -3.58 8.26
CA LEU A 48 13.50 -4.34 7.73
C LEU A 48 14.34 -3.50 6.78
N GLN A 49 13.72 -2.76 5.86
CA GLN A 49 14.42 -1.90 4.91
C GLN A 49 15.23 -0.83 5.64
N GLU A 50 14.61 -0.12 6.57
CA GLU A 50 15.23 0.95 7.35
C GLU A 50 16.44 0.49 8.18
N LEU A 51 16.34 -0.68 8.81
CA LEU A 51 17.45 -1.24 9.58
C LEU A 51 18.54 -1.86 8.68
N SER A 52 18.18 -2.34 7.49
CA SER A 52 19.15 -2.78 6.47
C SER A 52 19.93 -1.59 5.89
N LEU A 53 19.26 -0.46 5.68
CA LEU A 53 19.91 0.81 5.31
C LEU A 53 20.87 1.29 6.42
N ALA A 54 20.52 1.12 7.69
CA ALA A 54 21.44 1.44 8.78
C ALA A 54 22.71 0.59 8.76
N LEU A 55 22.60 -0.70 8.43
CA LEU A 55 23.76 -1.56 8.20
C LEU A 55 24.60 -1.05 7.03
N TYR A 56 23.96 -0.76 5.89
CA TYR A 56 24.62 -0.21 4.71
C TYR A 56 25.40 1.06 5.00
N GLU A 57 24.77 2.02 5.68
CA GLU A 57 25.42 3.26 6.10
C GLU A 57 26.56 3.01 7.09
N ALA A 58 26.40 2.09 8.03
CA ALA A 58 27.44 1.76 9.00
C ALA A 58 28.68 1.20 8.31
N VAL A 59 28.51 0.26 7.38
CA VAL A 59 29.61 -0.32 6.59
C VAL A 59 30.33 0.76 5.79
N ARG A 60 29.60 1.71 5.18
CA ARG A 60 30.21 2.80 4.40
C ARG A 60 30.93 3.87 5.23
N LYS A 61 30.47 4.11 6.45
CA LYS A 61 30.97 5.19 7.33
C LYS A 61 31.96 4.70 8.38
N ILE A 62 32.27 3.40 8.42
CA ILE A 62 33.16 2.84 9.42
C ILE A 62 34.59 3.41 9.25
N PRO A 63 35.23 3.91 10.33
CA PRO A 63 36.52 4.60 10.21
C PRO A 63 37.72 3.65 10.05
N SER A 64 37.66 2.46 10.65
CA SER A 64 38.66 1.40 10.49
C SER A 64 37.97 0.05 10.53
N ALA A 65 38.39 -0.83 9.63
CA ALA A 65 37.92 -2.20 9.56
C ALA A 65 39.00 -3.20 10.03
N ASP A 66 39.99 -2.77 10.83
CA ASP A 66 41.12 -3.62 11.20
C ASP A 66 40.81 -4.57 12.37
N ASP A 67 39.89 -4.19 13.24
CA ASP A 67 39.46 -4.98 14.39
C ASP A 67 38.08 -5.60 14.16
N GLU A 68 38.01 -6.93 14.20
CA GLU A 68 36.78 -7.71 14.02
C GLU A 68 35.71 -7.34 15.05
N TYR A 69 36.10 -7.27 16.33
CA TYR A 69 35.16 -6.97 17.42
C TYR A 69 34.69 -5.52 17.34
N GLY A 70 35.59 -4.60 17.01
CA GLY A 70 35.28 -3.20 16.72
C GLY A 70 34.26 -3.04 15.60
N CYS A 71 34.43 -3.77 14.48
CA CYS A 71 33.49 -3.75 13.36
C CYS A 71 32.09 -4.21 13.77
N ILE A 72 32.02 -5.36 14.46
CA ILE A 72 30.75 -5.93 14.92
C ILE A 72 30.06 -4.97 15.90
N SER A 73 30.81 -4.42 16.87
CA SER A 73 30.29 -3.49 17.87
C SER A 73 29.77 -2.20 17.22
N TYR A 74 30.49 -1.67 16.24
CA TYR A 74 30.12 -0.47 15.49
C TYR A 74 28.82 -0.67 14.71
N ILE A 75 28.71 -1.78 13.97
CA ILE A 75 27.49 -2.13 13.24
C ILE A 75 26.32 -2.32 14.20
N ASN A 76 26.50 -3.10 15.28
CA ASN A 76 25.47 -3.31 16.29
C ASN A 76 24.96 -1.98 16.85
N ARG A 77 25.89 -1.08 17.22
CA ARG A 77 25.55 0.24 17.75
C ARG A 77 24.77 1.07 16.73
N SER A 78 25.17 1.03 15.46
CA SER A 78 24.53 1.79 14.39
C SER A 78 23.10 1.32 14.13
N VAL A 79 22.87 0.00 14.07
CA VAL A 79 21.52 -0.58 13.91
C VAL A 79 20.65 -0.25 15.13
N VAL A 80 21.17 -0.38 16.35
CA VAL A 80 20.43 -0.03 17.58
C VAL A 80 20.08 1.46 17.62
N ASN A 81 21.01 2.34 17.23
CA ASN A 81 20.74 3.78 17.18
C ASN A 81 19.65 4.13 16.16
N ARG A 82 19.67 3.50 14.97
CA ARG A 82 18.58 3.67 13.98
C ARG A 82 17.25 3.19 14.55
N PHE A 83 17.24 2.00 15.14
CA PHE A 83 16.05 1.46 15.81
C PHE A 83 15.50 2.43 16.86
N THR A 84 16.34 2.95 17.75
CA THR A 84 15.94 3.91 18.79
C THR A 84 15.34 5.17 18.18
N LYS A 85 15.93 5.71 17.11
CA LYS A 85 15.38 6.87 16.40
C LYS A 85 14.00 6.58 15.82
N LEU A 86 13.84 5.45 15.12
CA LEU A 86 12.55 5.05 14.53
C LEU A 86 11.49 4.83 15.61
N TYR A 87 11.88 4.22 16.74
CA TYR A 87 11.00 4.00 17.88
C TYR A 87 10.50 5.31 18.49
N HIS A 88 11.38 6.30 18.70
CA HIS A 88 10.95 7.60 19.22
C HIS A 88 10.07 8.36 18.23
N ASN A 89 10.42 8.33 16.94
CA ASN A 89 9.61 8.94 15.90
C ASN A 89 8.21 8.32 15.85
N SER A 90 8.09 7.00 16.00
CA SER A 90 6.78 6.35 15.96
C SER A 90 5.92 6.66 17.18
N VAL A 91 6.53 6.77 18.37
CA VAL A 91 5.85 7.27 19.58
C VAL A 91 5.38 8.72 19.41
N GLU A 92 6.20 9.57 18.79
CA GLU A 92 5.84 10.97 18.50
C GLU A 92 4.66 11.05 17.52
N ILE A 93 4.71 10.28 16.42
CA ILE A 93 3.61 10.17 15.45
C ILE A 93 2.33 9.68 16.14
N GLN A 94 2.43 8.69 17.02
CA GLN A 94 1.29 8.20 17.79
C GLN A 94 0.67 9.31 18.65
N ASN A 95 1.48 10.09 19.37
CA ASN A 95 0.98 11.19 20.19
C ASN A 95 0.26 12.24 19.34
N ILE A 96 0.79 12.56 18.15
CA ILE A 96 0.15 13.47 17.21
C ILE A 96 -1.17 12.87 16.72
N GLN A 97 -1.18 11.60 16.32
CA GLN A 97 -2.37 10.90 15.83
C GLN A 97 -3.47 10.80 16.89
N ALA A 98 -3.12 10.54 18.15
CA ALA A 98 -4.06 10.49 19.28
C ALA A 98 -4.77 11.83 19.52
N HIS A 99 -4.16 12.94 19.12
CA HIS A 99 -4.75 14.28 19.20
C HIS A 99 -5.31 14.78 17.85
N SER A 100 -5.17 13.99 16.79
CA SER A 100 -5.72 14.28 15.47
C SER A 100 -7.11 13.67 15.32
N VAL A 101 -7.98 14.33 14.58
CA VAL A 101 -9.27 13.74 14.17
C VAL A 101 -8.96 12.67 13.13
N SER A 102 -9.35 11.42 13.43
CA SER A 102 -9.24 10.31 12.48
C SER A 102 -10.01 10.65 11.21
N LEU A 103 -9.32 10.66 10.05
CA LEU A 103 -9.95 10.83 8.74
C LEU A 103 -10.90 9.67 8.41
N ASP A 104 -10.68 8.50 9.04
CA ASP A 104 -11.52 7.30 8.88
C ASP A 104 -12.89 7.41 9.55
N ALA A 105 -13.12 8.42 10.40
CA ALA A 105 -14.46 8.68 10.94
C ALA A 105 -15.43 9.23 9.86
N SER A 106 -14.95 9.50 8.64
CA SER A 106 -15.77 10.09 7.56
C SER A 106 -15.73 9.38 6.20
N ASP A 107 -15.10 8.21 6.03
CA ASP A 107 -15.24 7.44 4.79
C ASP A 107 -15.45 5.94 5.07
N ASN A 108 -16.72 5.58 5.29
CA ASN A 108 -17.26 4.31 4.80
C ASN A 108 -17.34 4.33 3.26
N ARG A 109 -16.22 4.65 2.59
CA ARG A 109 -16.05 4.56 1.15
C ARG A 109 -14.73 3.88 0.88
N ASP A 110 -14.79 2.55 0.84
CA ASP A 110 -14.02 1.67 -0.02
C ASP A 110 -12.68 2.25 -0.52
N CYS A 111 -11.66 2.27 0.35
CA CYS A 111 -10.28 2.28 -0.09
C CYS A 111 -9.93 0.89 -0.63
N GLN A 112 -10.56 0.52 -1.75
CA GLN A 112 -10.20 -0.67 -2.51
C GLN A 112 -9.16 -0.24 -3.54
N HIS A 113 -7.90 -0.36 -3.14
CA HIS A 113 -6.74 -0.05 -3.98
C HIS A 113 -6.47 -1.20 -4.96
N ASP A 114 -7.46 -1.54 -5.78
CA ASP A 114 -7.47 -2.75 -6.59
C ASP A 114 -7.90 -2.41 -8.05
N TYR A 115 -6.98 -2.70 -8.98
CA TYR A 115 -7.12 -2.87 -10.44
C TYR A 115 -7.70 -1.74 -11.31
N GLU A 116 -6.84 -0.83 -11.82
CA GLU A 116 -7.17 -0.01 -13.00
C GLU A 116 -7.61 -0.85 -14.23
N THR A 117 -7.20 -2.12 -14.30
CA THR A 117 -7.52 -3.05 -15.40
C THR A 117 -8.94 -3.60 -15.36
N ASP A 118 -9.49 -4.02 -14.20
CA ASP A 118 -10.87 -4.53 -14.17
C ASP A 118 -11.90 -3.40 -14.27
N ASN A 119 -11.54 -2.17 -13.84
CA ASN A 119 -12.34 -0.98 -14.13
C ASN A 119 -12.49 -0.73 -15.64
N CYS A 120 -11.44 -0.99 -16.43
CA CYS A 120 -11.52 -0.88 -17.89
C CYS A 120 -12.47 -1.93 -18.50
N ILE A 121 -12.43 -3.17 -18.02
CA ILE A 121 -13.32 -4.25 -18.49
C ILE A 121 -14.78 -3.93 -18.15
N SER A 122 -15.04 -3.48 -16.92
CA SER A 122 -16.38 -3.09 -16.46
C SER A 122 -16.96 -1.91 -17.24
N LEU A 123 -16.14 -0.91 -17.60
CA LEU A 123 -16.57 0.21 -18.43
C LEU A 123 -16.91 -0.21 -19.86
N VAL A 124 -16.11 -1.09 -20.47
CA VAL A 124 -16.37 -1.60 -21.83
C VAL A 124 -17.65 -2.44 -21.86
N ASP A 125 -17.87 -3.28 -20.85
CA ASP A 125 -19.09 -4.09 -20.71
C ASP A 125 -20.32 -3.21 -20.48
N LEU A 126 -20.19 -2.16 -19.66
CA LEU A 126 -21.26 -1.19 -19.44
C LEU A 126 -21.59 -0.42 -20.74
N GLU A 127 -20.59 0.05 -21.49
CA GLU A 127 -20.81 0.70 -22.78
C GLU A 127 -21.50 -0.22 -23.79
N SER A 128 -21.09 -1.49 -23.84
CA SER A 128 -21.70 -2.52 -24.68
C SER A 128 -23.17 -2.77 -24.29
N ALA A 129 -23.44 -2.95 -23.00
CA ALA A 129 -24.78 -3.13 -22.47
C ALA A 129 -25.67 -1.91 -22.76
N LEU A 130 -25.14 -0.70 -22.62
CA LEU A 130 -25.86 0.53 -22.95
C LEU A 130 -26.15 0.64 -24.44
N LYS A 131 -25.22 0.25 -25.34
CA LYS A 131 -25.43 0.25 -26.80
C LYS A 131 -26.67 -0.55 -27.22
N SER A 132 -26.97 -1.65 -26.53
CA SER A 132 -28.16 -2.48 -26.79
C SER A 132 -29.52 -1.84 -26.43
N LYS A 133 -29.52 -0.74 -25.66
CA LYS A 133 -30.73 -0.15 -25.07
C LYS A 133 -31.27 1.03 -25.88
N LEU A 134 -32.59 1.23 -25.84
CA LEU A 134 -33.25 2.38 -26.47
C LEU A 134 -32.82 3.70 -25.81
N PRO A 135 -32.79 4.83 -26.55
CA PRO A 135 -32.39 6.13 -26.01
C PRO A 135 -33.17 6.54 -24.75
N ILE A 136 -34.45 6.19 -24.68
CA ILE A 136 -35.30 6.48 -23.53
C ILE A 136 -34.95 5.63 -22.30
N GLU A 137 -34.54 4.38 -22.50
CA GLU A 137 -34.11 3.47 -21.44
C GLU A 137 -32.78 3.94 -20.84
N ARG A 138 -31.84 4.37 -21.68
CA ARG A 138 -30.57 4.96 -21.23
C ARG A 138 -30.79 6.23 -20.40
N LYS A 139 -31.72 7.09 -20.82
CA LYS A 139 -32.05 8.33 -20.11
C LYS A 139 -32.67 8.05 -18.75
N ILE A 140 -33.53 7.03 -18.64
CA ILE A 140 -34.11 6.59 -17.37
C ILE A 140 -33.04 5.96 -16.47
N LEU A 141 -32.17 5.12 -17.01
CA LEU A 141 -31.07 4.50 -16.27
C LEU A 141 -30.10 5.55 -15.71
N TYR A 142 -29.74 6.57 -16.52
CA TYR A 142 -28.92 7.70 -16.09
C TYR A 142 -29.57 8.46 -14.92
N LEU A 143 -30.87 8.76 -14.99
CA LEU A 143 -31.57 9.44 -13.90
C LEU A 143 -31.67 8.57 -12.64
N LEU A 144 -31.81 7.25 -12.78
CA LEU A 144 -31.79 6.31 -11.66
C LEU A 144 -30.41 6.26 -10.99
N MET A 145 -29.31 6.25 -11.77
CA MET A 145 -27.94 6.30 -11.25
C MET A 145 -27.65 7.61 -10.51
N LEU A 146 -28.28 8.72 -10.93
CA LEU A 146 -28.24 10.00 -10.21
C LEU A 146 -29.13 10.05 -8.95
N GLY A 147 -29.79 8.95 -8.59
CA GLY A 147 -30.59 8.84 -7.37
C GLY A 147 -32.03 9.37 -7.47
N TYR A 148 -32.53 9.69 -8.67
CA TYR A 148 -33.91 10.15 -8.83
C TYR A 148 -34.90 8.99 -8.61
N SER A 149 -36.00 9.27 -7.91
CA SER A 149 -37.11 8.33 -7.73
C SER A 149 -37.95 8.18 -8.99
N ASP A 150 -38.65 7.04 -9.15
CA ASP A 150 -39.53 6.78 -10.28
C ASP A 150 -40.58 7.88 -10.51
N LYS A 151 -41.02 8.56 -9.43
CA LYS A 151 -41.98 9.68 -9.48
C LYS A 151 -41.33 10.95 -10.07
N GLU A 152 -40.10 11.25 -9.67
CA GLU A 152 -39.36 12.42 -10.16
C GLU A 152 -38.93 12.22 -11.61
N ILE A 153 -38.52 11.00 -11.97
CA ILE A 153 -38.21 10.63 -13.36
C ILE A 153 -39.45 10.79 -14.25
N ALA A 154 -40.60 10.28 -13.77
CA ALA A 154 -41.88 10.41 -14.48
C ALA A 154 -42.25 11.87 -14.71
N ALA A 155 -42.15 12.72 -13.68
CA ALA A 155 -42.39 14.15 -13.79
C ALA A 155 -41.42 14.86 -14.76
N LYS A 156 -40.13 14.49 -14.72
CA LYS A 156 -39.07 15.11 -15.53
C LYS A 156 -39.13 14.72 -17.02
N LEU A 157 -39.63 13.52 -17.32
CA LEU A 157 -39.76 13.01 -18.68
C LEU A 157 -41.19 13.12 -19.26
N GLY A 158 -42.16 13.60 -18.47
CA GLY A 158 -43.56 13.74 -18.90
C GLY A 158 -44.31 12.41 -19.02
N TYR A 159 -43.89 11.38 -18.28
CA TYR A 159 -44.52 10.05 -18.28
C TYR A 159 -45.27 9.78 -16.98
N THR A 160 -46.05 8.69 -16.95
CA THR A 160 -46.65 8.20 -15.71
C THR A 160 -45.64 7.39 -14.90
N ARG A 161 -45.74 7.42 -13.57
CA ARG A 161 -44.92 6.59 -12.66
C ARG A 161 -44.97 5.10 -13.02
N GLN A 162 -46.15 4.60 -13.43
CA GLN A 162 -46.34 3.20 -13.82
C GLN A 162 -45.58 2.84 -15.10
N TYR A 163 -45.51 3.76 -16.06
CA TYR A 163 -44.73 3.59 -17.29
C TYR A 163 -43.23 3.49 -16.98
N VAL A 164 -42.71 4.39 -16.15
CA VAL A 164 -41.30 4.36 -15.70
C VAL A 164 -40.99 3.07 -14.96
N ASN A 165 -41.84 2.62 -14.04
CA ASN A 165 -41.66 1.37 -13.31
C ASN A 165 -41.71 0.12 -14.22
N ARG A 166 -42.55 0.11 -15.26
CA ARG A 166 -42.57 -0.97 -16.27
C ARG A 166 -41.26 -1.01 -17.07
N LEU A 167 -40.75 0.15 -17.47
CA LEU A 167 -39.50 0.24 -18.22
C LEU A 167 -38.29 -0.12 -17.34
N LYS A 168 -38.30 0.32 -16.08
CA LYS A 168 -37.38 -0.09 -15.02
C LYS A 168 -37.29 -1.62 -14.97
N LYS A 169 -38.40 -2.30 -14.71
CA LYS A 169 -38.43 -3.76 -14.66
C LYS A 169 -37.94 -4.45 -15.94
N ARG A 170 -38.19 -3.86 -17.11
CA ARG A 170 -37.67 -4.39 -18.39
C ARG A 170 -36.15 -4.31 -18.47
N ILE A 171 -35.55 -3.21 -18.01
CA ILE A 171 -34.10 -3.01 -17.98
C ILE A 171 -33.43 -4.05 -17.06
N TRP A 172 -34.02 -4.32 -15.89
CA TRP A 172 -33.48 -5.28 -14.91
C TRP A 172 -33.77 -6.76 -15.21
N ASN A 173 -34.84 -7.09 -15.94
CA ASN A 173 -35.26 -8.48 -16.16
C ASN A 173 -34.66 -9.14 -17.43
N MET A 174 -33.77 -8.47 -18.17
CA MET A 174 -33.17 -9.07 -19.38
C MET A 174 -32.06 -10.09 -19.11
N ASP A 175 -31.66 -10.32 -17.84
CA ASP A 175 -30.68 -11.34 -17.45
C ASP A 175 -31.30 -12.68 -17.04
N SER A 176 -32.59 -12.94 -17.34
CA SER A 176 -33.15 -14.28 -17.19
C SER A 176 -33.14 -14.99 -18.54
N PRO A 177 -32.22 -15.94 -18.79
CA PRO A 177 -32.25 -16.76 -19.99
C PRO A 177 -33.56 -17.56 -20.02
N ARG A 178 -34.22 -17.57 -21.17
CA ARG A 178 -35.09 -18.67 -21.59
C ARG A 178 -34.34 -19.46 -22.65
#